data_AF-A0A8J8HTK6-F1
#
_entry.id   AF-A0A8J8HTK6-F1
#
_cell.length_a   1.000
_cell.length_b   1.000
_cell.length_c   1.000
_cell.angle_alpha   90.00
_cell.angle_beta   90.00
_cell.angle_gamma   90.00
#
_symmetry.space_group_name_H-M   'P 1'
#
loop_
_entity.id
_entity.type
_entity.pdbx_description
1 polymer ?
#
loop_
_entity_poly.entity_id
_entity_poly.type
_entity_poly.pdbx_seq_one_letter_code
_entity_poly.pdbx_strand_id
1 'polypeptide(L)'
;MTDTAIQTTLSAEEWKVVMALRDIPDSPLRAKVSGLLAELVRFIQQPRCLGMQSDGFPCGTPHTSCEECQHMLQVLDDLAARVPVQG
;
A
#
# COMPACT_ATOMS: atom_id res chain seq x y z
N MET A 1 7.75 19.64 -14.88
CA MET A 1 8.13 18.37 -14.21
C MET A 1 9.02 17.63 -15.18
N THR A 2 10.28 17.42 -14.83
CA THR A 2 11.20 16.62 -15.65
C THR A 2 10.66 15.19 -15.68
N ASP A 3 10.28 14.74 -16.86
CA ASP A 3 9.93 13.34 -17.13
C ASP A 3 11.21 12.51 -17.00
N THR A 4 11.57 12.18 -15.76
CA THR A 4 12.66 11.25 -15.51
C THR A 4 12.15 9.88 -15.89
N ALA A 5 12.52 9.40 -17.08
CA ALA A 5 12.21 8.04 -17.51
C ALA A 5 12.82 7.06 -16.50
N ILE A 6 11.97 6.45 -15.68
CA ILE A 6 12.39 5.39 -14.76
C ILE A 6 12.66 4.15 -15.61
N GLN A 7 13.94 3.84 -15.85
CA GLN A 7 14.31 2.55 -16.42
C GLN A 7 14.30 1.50 -15.32
N THR A 8 13.26 0.66 -15.31
CA THR A 8 13.17 -0.49 -14.41
C THR A 8 12.76 -1.73 -15.20
N THR A 9 13.29 -2.88 -14.80
CA THR A 9 12.89 -4.20 -15.30
C THR A 9 11.95 -4.83 -14.30
N LEU A 10 10.67 -4.96 -14.67
CA LEU A 10 9.69 -5.67 -13.87
C LEU A 10 9.78 -7.18 -14.15
N SER A 11 9.62 -7.99 -13.11
CA SER A 11 9.36 -9.42 -13.23
C SER A 11 8.02 -9.69 -13.94
N ALA A 12 7.81 -10.94 -14.35
CA ALA A 12 6.57 -11.34 -15.02
C ALA A 12 5.32 -11.10 -14.14
N GLU A 13 5.42 -11.35 -12.83
CA GLU A 13 4.31 -11.14 -11.90
C GLU A 13 4.01 -9.65 -11.68
N GLU A 14 5.04 -8.81 -11.53
CA GLU A 14 4.87 -7.36 -11.45
C GLU A 14 4.22 -6.79 -12.73
N TRP A 15 4.62 -7.31 -13.90
CA TRP A 15 4.02 -6.93 -15.17
C TRP A 15 2.52 -7.25 -15.25
N LYS A 16 2.10 -8.44 -14.78
CA LYS A 16 0.68 -8.81 -14.76
C LYS A 16 -0.14 -7.83 -13.93
N VAL A 17 0.36 -7.43 -12.76
CA VAL A 17 -0.30 -6.45 -11.90
C VAL A 17 -0.42 -5.10 -12.62
N VAL A 18 0.68 -4.59 -13.17
CA VAL A 18 0.68 -3.30 -13.90
C VAL A 18 -0.30 -3.32 -15.06
N MET A 19 -0.33 -4.39 -15.85
CA MET A 19 -1.27 -4.54 -16.97
C MET A 19 -2.73 -4.58 -16.50
N ALA A 20 -3.04 -5.40 -15.49
CA ALA A 20 -4.39 -5.50 -14.94
C ALA A 20 -4.94 -4.14 -14.45
N LEU A 21 -4.07 -3.27 -13.92
CA LEU A 21 -4.44 -1.91 -13.51
C LEU A 21 -4.72 -0.97 -14.68
N ARG A 22 -3.99 -1.12 -15.80
CA ARG A 22 -4.16 -0.28 -17.00
C ARG A 22 -5.41 -0.65 -17.78
N ASP A 23 -5.80 -1.91 -17.74
CA ASP A 23 -6.96 -2.43 -18.48
C ASP A 23 -8.30 -2.11 -17.81
N ILE A 24 -8.30 -1.50 -16.60
CA ILE A 24 -9.53 -1.09 -15.93
C ILE A 24 -10.16 0.08 -16.71
N PRO A 25 -11.38 -0.08 -17.26
CA PRO A 25 -12.05 1.00 -17.99
C PRO A 25 -12.45 2.14 -17.02
N ASP A 26 -12.56 3.35 -17.56
CA ASP A 26 -13.04 4.51 -16.79
C ASP A 26 -14.39 4.21 -16.15
N SER A 27 -14.40 4.18 -14.83
CA SER A 27 -15.56 3.78 -14.03
C SER A 27 -15.39 4.26 -12.58
N PRO A 28 -16.48 4.34 -11.79
CA PRO A 28 -16.39 4.59 -10.36
C PRO A 28 -15.52 3.55 -9.62
N LEU A 29 -15.49 2.30 -10.11
CA LEU A 29 -14.63 1.26 -9.57
C LEU A 29 -13.15 1.59 -9.80
N ARG A 30 -12.77 2.02 -11.00
CA ARG A 30 -11.39 2.45 -11.31
C ARG A 30 -10.93 3.54 -10.35
N ALA A 31 -11.74 4.57 -10.14
CA ALA A 31 -11.41 5.66 -9.22
C ALA A 31 -11.13 5.16 -7.79
N LYS A 32 -11.95 4.22 -7.29
CA LYS A 32 -11.76 3.61 -5.96
C LYS A 32 -10.48 2.78 -5.89
N VAL A 33 -10.21 1.96 -6.89
CA VAL A 33 -9.00 1.12 -6.94
C VAL A 33 -7.74 1.99 -7.05
N SER A 34 -7.74 3.01 -7.91
CA SER A 34 -6.63 3.95 -8.03
C SER A 34 -6.36 4.71 -6.73
N GLY A 35 -7.40 5.14 -6.02
CA GLY A 35 -7.26 5.78 -4.71
C GLY A 35 -6.63 4.84 -3.67
N LEU A 36 -7.09 3.59 -3.61
CA LEU A 36 -6.53 2.59 -2.71
C LEU A 36 -5.04 2.32 -3.00
N LEU A 37 -4.67 2.19 -4.27
CA LEU A 37 -3.28 1.95 -4.66
C LEU A 37 -2.37 3.15 -4.35
N ALA A 38 -2.87 4.38 -4.53
CA ALA A 38 -2.13 5.58 -4.16
C ALA A 38 -1.84 5.61 -2.65
N GLU A 39 -2.82 5.27 -1.81
CA GLU A 39 -2.63 5.18 -0.36
C GLU A 39 -1.67 4.06 0.03
N LEU A 40 -1.75 2.90 -0.63
CA LEU A 40 -0.81 1.80 -0.40
C LEU A 40 0.62 2.19 -0.76
N VAL A 41 0.84 2.85 -1.90
CA VAL A 41 2.17 3.35 -2.30
C VAL A 41 2.70 4.36 -1.29
N ARG A 42 1.85 5.28 -0.83
CA ARG A 42 2.22 6.24 0.23
C ARG A 42 2.61 5.54 1.52
N PHE A 43 1.89 4.49 1.90
CA PHE A 43 2.21 3.69 3.08
C PHE A 43 3.55 2.96 2.93
N ILE A 44 3.83 2.35 1.77
CA ILE A 44 5.12 1.66 1.53
C ILE A 44 6.29 2.64 1.63
N GLN A 45 6.13 3.88 1.15
CA GLN A 45 7.17 4.92 1.24
C GLN A 45 7.38 5.41 2.67
N GLN A 46 6.33 5.42 3.49
CA GLN A 46 6.39 5.88 4.87
C GLN A 46 5.51 4.99 5.77
N PRO A 47 6.02 3.81 6.18
CA PRO A 47 5.23 2.84 6.91
C PRO A 47 5.08 3.29 8.37
N ARG A 48 4.05 4.06 8.65
CA ARG A 48 3.66 4.47 10.01
C ARG A 48 2.15 4.61 10.11
N CYS A 49 1.62 4.29 11.28
CA CYS A 49 0.25 4.65 11.62
C CYS A 49 0.15 6.17 11.82
N LEU A 50 -1.08 6.69 11.83
CA LEU A 50 -1.37 8.12 12.08
C LEU A 50 -1.48 8.44 13.58
N GLY A 51 -1.19 7.49 14.46
CA GLY A 51 -1.28 7.63 15.90
C GLY A 51 -0.17 8.49 16.49
N MET A 52 -0.41 8.94 17.73
CA MET A 52 0.59 9.60 18.58
C MET A 52 0.94 8.67 19.75
N GLN A 53 2.22 8.64 20.10
CA GLN A 53 2.71 7.96 21.28
C GLN A 53 2.32 8.73 22.56
N SER A 54 2.49 8.09 23.73
CA SER A 54 2.16 8.68 25.03
C SER A 54 3.00 9.91 25.39
N ASP A 55 4.14 10.09 24.73
CA ASP A 55 5.02 11.27 24.84
C ASP A 55 4.64 12.39 23.86
N GLY A 56 3.58 12.20 23.06
CA GLY A 56 3.09 13.17 22.07
C GLY A 56 3.82 13.15 20.73
N PHE A 57 4.80 12.26 20.52
CA PHE A 57 5.47 12.13 19.23
C PHE A 57 4.69 11.21 18.28
N PRO A 58 4.68 11.50 16.95
CA PRO A 58 4.07 10.60 15.98
C PRO A 58 4.85 9.29 15.94
N CYS A 59 4.15 8.17 15.67
CA CYS A 59 4.81 6.88 15.56
C CYS A 59 5.88 6.88 14.46
N GLY A 60 7.10 6.44 14.81
CA GLY A 60 8.24 6.40 13.90
C GLY A 60 8.27 5.16 13.01
N THR A 61 7.90 3.99 13.55
CA THR A 61 7.84 2.72 12.81
C THR A 61 6.58 1.93 13.20
N PRO A 62 6.13 0.96 12.37
CA PRO A 62 4.94 0.16 12.65
C PRO A 62 5.09 -0.77 13.85
N HIS A 63 6.31 -0.99 14.34
CA HIS A 63 6.63 -1.95 15.41
C HIS A 63 6.61 -1.30 16.80
N THR A 64 6.23 -0.03 16.88
CA THR A 64 6.03 0.69 18.12
C THR A 64 4.80 0.12 18.85
N SER A 65 4.80 0.12 20.19
CA SER A 65 3.65 -0.28 21.02
C SER A 65 2.53 0.78 21.00
N CYS A 66 1.99 1.04 19.81
CA CYS A 66 0.89 1.95 19.56
C CYS A 66 -0.31 1.15 19.06
N GLU A 67 -1.49 1.42 19.60
CA GLU A 67 -2.74 0.71 19.28
C GLU A 67 -3.07 0.83 17.79
N GLU A 68 -2.94 2.01 17.20
CA GLU A 68 -3.21 2.25 15.79
C GLU A 68 -2.23 1.49 14.88
N CYS A 69 -0.97 1.37 15.29
CA CYS A 69 0.04 0.60 14.57
C CYS A 69 -0.25 -0.90 14.64
N GLN A 70 -0.67 -1.42 15.80
CA GLN A 70 -1.11 -2.81 15.94
C GLN A 70 -2.35 -3.11 15.11
N HIS A 71 -3.37 -2.23 15.16
CA HIS A 71 -4.58 -2.39 14.37
C HIS A 71 -4.29 -2.38 12.87
N MET A 72 -3.43 -1.46 12.41
CA MET A 72 -2.99 -1.40 11.02
C MET A 72 -2.31 -2.70 10.57
N LEU A 73 -1.40 -3.26 11.39
CA LEU A 73 -0.75 -4.54 11.08
C LEU A 73 -1.76 -5.69 11.02
N GLN A 74 -2.71 -5.74 11.95
CA GLN A 74 -3.77 -6.76 11.95
C GLN A 74 -4.62 -6.71 10.66
N VAL A 75 -4.95 -5.51 10.17
CA VAL A 75 -5.68 -5.37 8.90
C VAL A 75 -4.88 -5.93 7.73
N LEU A 76 -3.56 -5.73 7.71
CA LEU A 76 -2.69 -6.29 6.68
C LEU A 76 -2.63 -7.82 6.75
N ASP A 77 -2.55 -8.39 7.95
CA ASP A 77 -2.57 -9.84 8.18
C ASP A 77 -3.92 -10.45 7.73
N ASP A 78 -5.04 -9.80 8.08
CA ASP A 78 -6.38 -10.22 7.67
C ASP A 78 -6.56 -10.18 6.15
N LEU A 79 -5.99 -9.17 5.49
CA LEU A 79 -5.99 -9.07 4.03
C LEU A 79 -5.14 -10.18 3.41
N ALA A 80 -3.93 -10.40 3.93
CA ALA A 80 -3.03 -11.46 3.46
C ALA A 80 -3.68 -12.85 3.58
N ALA A 81 -4.41 -13.11 4.67
CA ALA A 81 -5.13 -14.37 4.88
C ALA A 81 -6.27 -14.61 3.87
N ARG A 82 -6.82 -13.53 3.27
CA ARG A 82 -7.90 -13.59 2.27
C ARG A 82 -7.37 -13.67 0.84
N VAL A 83 -6.11 -13.34 0.61
CA VAL A 83 -5.47 -13.52 -0.69
C VAL A 83 -5.11 -15.00 -0.82
N PRO A 84 -5.69 -15.74 -1.78
CA PRO A 84 -5.27 -17.12 -1.99
C PRO A 84 -3.78 -17.12 -2.34
N VAL A 85 -2.99 -17.86 -1.57
CA VAL A 85 -1.57 -18.07 -1.86
C VAL A 85 -1.49 -18.70 -3.25
N GLN A 86 -1.07 -17.92 -4.24
CA GLN A 86 -0.63 -18.49 -5.50
C GLN A 86 0.74 -19.09 -5.25
N GLY A 87 0.76 -20.43 -5.11
CA GLY A 87 1.98 -21.22 -5.07
C GLY A 87 2.66 -21.28 -6.43
#